data_AF-F2R212-F1
#
_entry.id   AF-F2R212-F1
#
_cell.length_a   1.000
_cell.length_b   1.000
_cell.length_c   1.000
_cell.angle_alpha   90.00
_cell.angle_beta   90.00
_cell.angle_gamma   90.00
#
_symmetry.space_group_name_H-M   'P 1'
#
loop_
_entity.id
_entity.type
_entity.pdbx_description
1 polymer ?
#
loop_
_entity_poly.entity_id
_entity_poly.type
_entity_poly.pdbx_seq_one_letter_code
_entity_poly.pdbx_strand_id
1 'polypeptide(L)'
;MDRPEGREEAGDERVRAVRTATERIPCPVGKGRVMRMLLKVEMNTAASNEAIKQGALQQTVERALEAIRPEAAYFTVENGCRTAYIFFDLADPSQMPKISEPFFLGVDAKIHYSPVMNREDLAKGLAALEPQK
;
A
#
# COMPACT_ATOMS: atom_id res chain seq x y z
N MET A 1 -26.08 -48.09 29.67
CA MET A 1 -26.73 -48.30 28.36
C MET A 1 -27.99 -47.47 28.44
N ASP A 2 -28.11 -46.29 27.82
CA ASP A 2 -27.73 -45.92 26.46
C ASP A 2 -27.30 -44.45 26.30
N ARG A 3 -26.75 -44.16 25.11
CA ARG A 3 -26.06 -42.95 24.64
C ARG A 3 -26.97 -41.71 24.41
N PRO A 4 -26.36 -40.52 24.17
CA PRO A 4 -27.00 -39.21 24.25
C PRO A 4 -27.63 -38.75 22.92
N GLU A 5 -28.68 -37.92 23.00
CA GLU A 5 -29.23 -37.18 21.86
C GLU A 5 -28.99 -35.67 22.02
N GLY A 6 -28.54 -35.05 20.93
CA GLY A 6 -28.78 -33.65 20.61
C GLY A 6 -27.83 -32.62 21.22
N ARG A 7 -26.61 -32.48 20.68
CA ARG A 7 -25.86 -31.22 20.76
C ARG A 7 -26.02 -30.49 19.44
N GLU A 8 -27.09 -29.70 19.35
CA GLU A 8 -27.36 -28.82 18.22
C GLU A 8 -26.45 -27.59 18.27
N GLU A 9 -26.03 -27.18 17.09
CA GLU A 9 -24.89 -26.34 16.76
C GLU A 9 -25.08 -24.87 17.19
N ALA A 10 -24.55 -24.49 18.35
CA ALA A 10 -24.37 -23.08 18.72
C ALA A 10 -23.04 -22.53 18.17
N GLY A 11 -22.87 -22.52 16.85
CA GLY A 11 -21.60 -22.17 16.18
C GLY A 11 -21.64 -21.00 15.19
N ASP A 12 -22.82 -20.47 14.84
CA ASP A 12 -22.96 -19.64 13.62
C ASP A 12 -23.77 -18.33 13.80
N GLU A 13 -23.79 -17.75 15.00
CA GLU A 13 -24.43 -16.44 15.20
C GLU A 13 -23.42 -15.29 15.25
N ARG A 14 -22.20 -15.54 15.74
CA ARG A 14 -21.12 -14.53 15.79
C ARG A 14 -20.51 -14.22 14.42
N VAL A 15 -20.53 -15.16 13.48
CA VAL A 15 -20.04 -14.95 12.10
C VAL A 15 -21.05 -14.14 11.28
N ARG A 16 -22.34 -14.29 11.57
CA ARG A 16 -23.42 -13.56 10.89
C ARG A 16 -23.48 -12.08 11.29
N ALA A 17 -23.17 -11.76 12.55
CA ALA A 17 -23.16 -10.37 13.06
C ALA A 17 -22.01 -9.50 12.48
N VAL A 18 -20.91 -10.09 12.01
CA VAL A 18 -19.84 -9.34 11.32
C VAL A 18 -20.27 -8.90 9.92
N ARG A 19 -21.25 -9.59 9.31
CA ARG A 19 -21.74 -9.29 7.95
C ARG A 19 -22.68 -8.08 7.89
N THR A 20 -23.25 -7.65 9.00
CA THR A 20 -24.24 -6.55 9.02
C THR A 20 -23.65 -5.20 9.45
N ALA A 21 -22.47 -5.16 10.09
CA ALA A 21 -21.82 -3.92 10.52
C ALA A 21 -20.81 -3.35 9.48
N THR A 22 -20.73 -3.96 8.29
CA THR A 22 -20.11 -3.34 7.11
C THR A 22 -21.22 -2.71 6.25
N GLU A 23 -22.07 -1.89 6.85
CA GLU A 23 -22.74 -0.85 6.09
C GLU A 23 -21.62 0.08 5.60
N ARG A 24 -21.25 -0.17 4.35
CA ARG A 24 -20.24 0.50 3.54
C ARG A 24 -20.11 1.95 3.98
N ILE A 25 -19.04 2.29 4.71
CA ILE A 25 -18.54 3.66 4.64
C ILE A 25 -18.18 3.80 3.16
N PRO A 26 -18.95 4.56 2.37
CA PRO A 26 -18.58 4.75 0.98
C PRO A 26 -17.26 5.50 1.05
N CYS A 27 -16.17 4.90 0.59
CA CYS A 27 -14.97 5.68 0.29
C CYS A 27 -15.44 6.78 -0.67
N PRO A 28 -15.31 8.06 -0.30
CA PRO A 28 -15.84 9.17 -1.10
C PRO A 28 -14.90 9.46 -2.27
N VAL A 29 -14.47 8.42 -3.00
CA VAL A 29 -13.67 8.59 -4.21
C VAL A 29 -14.64 8.89 -5.35
N GLY A 30 -15.08 10.15 -5.38
CA GLY A 30 -15.71 10.74 -6.54
C GLY A 30 -14.80 10.57 -7.76
N LYS A 31 -15.42 10.19 -8.88
CA LYS A 31 -14.76 10.00 -10.18
C LYS A 31 -13.71 11.09 -10.45
N GLY A 32 -12.44 10.69 -10.57
CA GLY A 32 -11.41 11.48 -11.25
C GLY A 32 -10.41 12.28 -10.41
N ARG A 33 -10.33 12.11 -9.08
CA ARG A 33 -9.20 12.65 -8.31
C ARG A 33 -8.09 11.62 -8.18
N VAL A 34 -7.13 11.71 -9.07
CA VAL A 34 -5.85 11.01 -8.95
C VAL A 34 -5.06 11.67 -7.81
N MET A 35 -4.59 10.89 -6.83
CA MET A 35 -3.78 11.39 -5.73
C MET A 35 -2.32 11.08 -5.99
N ARG A 36 -1.48 12.12 -6.02
CA ARG A 36 -0.02 11.93 -6.13
C ARG A 36 0.51 11.42 -4.79
N MET A 37 1.17 10.26 -4.85
CA MET A 37 1.68 9.54 -3.71
C MET A 37 3.18 9.29 -3.85
N LEU A 38 3.88 9.40 -2.73
CA LEU A 38 5.18 8.80 -2.51
C LEU A 38 4.99 7.40 -1.94
N LEU A 39 5.57 6.41 -2.61
CA LEU A 39 5.84 5.09 -2.09
C LEU A 39 7.33 4.99 -1.77
N LYS A 40 7.65 4.85 -0.49
CA LYS A 40 8.98 4.50 -0.01
C LYS A 40 9.02 3.00 0.30
N VAL A 41 9.98 2.30 -0.28
CA VAL A 41 10.23 0.87 -0.08
C VAL A 41 11.63 0.69 0.48
N GLU A 42 11.75 0.41 1.78
CA GLU A 42 13.01 0.07 2.44
C GLU A 42 13.15 -1.46 2.47
N MET A 43 14.08 -2.02 1.70
CA MET A 43 14.19 -3.47 1.51
C MET A 43 15.15 -4.08 2.54
N ASN A 44 14.79 -5.25 3.10
CA ASN A 44 15.64 -5.97 4.03
C ASN A 44 16.94 -6.41 3.35
N THR A 45 18.10 -6.10 3.92
CA THR A 45 19.40 -6.37 3.30
C THR A 45 19.66 -7.87 3.06
N ALA A 46 19.28 -8.74 3.99
CA ALA A 46 19.51 -10.18 3.85
C ALA A 46 18.61 -10.78 2.76
N ALA A 47 17.30 -10.53 2.83
CA ALA A 47 16.35 -11.01 1.83
C ALA A 47 16.67 -10.46 0.43
N SER A 48 16.99 -9.16 0.36
CA SER A 48 17.34 -8.53 -0.91
C SER A 48 18.68 -9.02 -1.48
N ASN A 49 19.62 -9.49 -0.66
CA ASN A 49 20.86 -10.10 -1.17
C ASN A 49 20.57 -11.43 -1.87
N GLU A 50 19.75 -12.28 -1.25
CA GLU A 50 19.34 -13.56 -1.85
C GLU A 50 18.51 -13.33 -3.12
N ALA A 51 17.59 -12.37 -3.10
CA ALA A 51 16.80 -12.00 -4.27
C ALA A 51 17.66 -11.45 -5.43
N ILE A 52 18.79 -10.78 -5.15
CA ILE A 52 19.74 -10.36 -6.19
C ILE A 52 20.46 -11.57 -6.80
N LYS A 53 20.94 -12.50 -5.97
CA LYS A 53 21.64 -13.71 -6.46
C LYS A 53 20.76 -14.54 -7.40
N GLN A 54 19.45 -14.54 -7.14
CA GLN A 54 18.44 -15.24 -7.94
C GLN A 54 17.93 -14.40 -9.12
N GLY A 55 18.32 -13.13 -9.25
CA GLY A 55 17.80 -12.19 -10.25
C GLY A 55 16.35 -11.74 -10.02
N ALA A 56 15.72 -12.19 -8.94
CA ALA A 56 14.31 -11.94 -8.63
C ALA A 56 14.04 -10.48 -8.23
N LEU A 57 15.02 -9.81 -7.58
CA LEU A 57 14.84 -8.41 -7.16
C LEU A 57 14.66 -7.48 -8.37
N GLN A 58 15.52 -7.64 -9.38
CA GLN A 58 15.45 -6.81 -10.59
C GLN A 58 14.10 -7.00 -11.29
N GLN A 59 13.67 -8.24 -11.49
CA GLN A 59 12.37 -8.55 -12.11
C GLN A 59 11.18 -7.99 -11.30
N THR A 60 11.26 -8.05 -9.98
CA THR A 60 10.22 -7.50 -9.09
C THR A 60 10.12 -5.99 -9.25
N VAL A 61 11.25 -5.28 -9.27
CA VAL A 61 11.30 -3.83 -9.47
C VAL A 61 10.78 -3.45 -10.86
N GLU A 62 11.23 -4.13 -11.91
CA GLU A 62 10.78 -3.87 -13.29
C GLU A 62 9.26 -4.04 -13.43
N ARG A 63 8.71 -5.17 -12.95
CA ARG A 63 7.26 -5.40 -12.95
C ARG A 63 6.49 -4.36 -12.16
N ALA A 64 7.02 -3.92 -11.02
CA ALA A 64 6.38 -2.88 -10.22
C ALA A 64 6.36 -1.54 -10.96
N LEU A 65 7.47 -1.13 -11.59
CA LEU A 65 7.54 0.09 -12.38
C LEU A 65 6.60 0.05 -13.59
N GLU A 66 6.50 -1.10 -14.27
CA GLU A 66 5.56 -1.31 -15.37
C GLU A 66 4.09 -1.19 -14.93
N ALA A 67 3.75 -1.79 -13.78
CA ALA A 67 2.39 -1.77 -13.27
C ALA A 67 1.96 -0.39 -12.73
N ILE A 68 2.89 0.32 -12.08
CA ILE A 68 2.62 1.61 -11.41
C ILE A 68 2.71 2.77 -12.40
N ARG A 69 3.60 2.68 -13.40
CA ARG A 69 3.95 3.78 -14.32
C ARG A 69 4.22 5.10 -13.57
N PRO A 70 5.25 5.13 -12.71
CA PRO A 70 5.52 6.29 -11.88
C PRO A 70 5.93 7.52 -12.70
N GLU A 71 5.66 8.69 -12.13
CA GLU A 71 6.17 9.98 -12.61
C GLU A 71 7.70 10.02 -12.46
N ALA A 72 8.21 9.52 -11.34
CA ALA A 72 9.63 9.39 -11.07
C ALA A 72 9.91 8.23 -10.11
N ALA A 73 11.05 7.56 -10.30
CA ALA A 73 11.55 6.54 -9.38
C ALA A 73 13.03 6.79 -9.10
N TYR A 74 13.38 6.87 -7.83
CA TYR A 74 14.74 7.05 -7.35
C TYR A 74 15.12 5.88 -6.46
N PHE A 75 16.37 5.43 -6.58
CA PHE A 75 16.91 4.34 -5.78
C PHE A 75 18.12 4.86 -5.01
N THR A 76 18.16 4.61 -3.72
CA THR A 76 19.22 5.08 -2.83
C THR A 76 19.42 4.10 -1.68
N VAL A 77 20.30 4.48 -0.75
CA VAL A 77 20.49 3.78 0.52
C VAL A 77 19.97 4.67 1.64
N GLU A 78 19.07 4.14 2.45
CA GLU A 78 18.58 4.81 3.66
C GLU A 78 18.67 3.82 4.83
N ASN A 79 19.14 4.26 5.98
CA ASN A 79 19.35 3.40 7.16
C ASN A 79 20.23 2.16 6.89
N GLY A 80 21.15 2.23 5.92
CA GLY A 80 21.98 1.09 5.50
C GLY A 80 21.24 0.02 4.69
N CYS A 81 19.99 0.28 4.30
CA CYS A 81 19.15 -0.59 3.50
C CYS A 81 18.97 -0.04 2.09
N ARG A 82 18.72 -0.93 1.12
CA ARG A 82 18.33 -0.53 -0.24
C ARG A 82 16.93 0.07 -0.21
N THR A 83 16.79 1.30 -0.67
CA THR A 83 15.54 2.04 -0.58
C THR A 83 15.13 2.60 -1.93
N ALA A 84 13.88 2.38 -2.31
CA ALA A 84 13.26 3.00 -3.48
C ALA A 84 12.27 4.08 -3.04
N TYR A 85 12.32 5.24 -3.71
CA TYR A 85 11.30 6.27 -3.64
C TYR A 85 10.60 6.35 -4.99
N ILE A 86 9.32 6.03 -5.01
CA ILE A 86 8.51 5.94 -6.21
C ILE A 86 7.39 6.96 -6.09
N PHE A 87 7.36 7.92 -7.02
CA PHE A 87 6.35 8.96 -7.09
C PHE A 87 5.35 8.59 -8.18
N PHE A 88 4.09 8.38 -7.81
CA PHE A 88 3.08 7.91 -8.74
C PHE A 88 1.68 8.40 -8.37
N ASP A 89 0.78 8.18 -9.30
CA ASP A 89 -0.61 8.60 -9.26
C ASP A 89 -1.48 7.42 -8.79
N LEU A 90 -2.01 7.51 -7.57
CA LEU A 90 -2.89 6.50 -6.99
C LEU A 90 -4.35 6.85 -7.30
N ALA A 91 -5.00 5.99 -8.11
CA ALA A 91 -6.39 6.18 -8.51
C ALA A 91 -7.37 5.69 -7.44
N ASP A 92 -7.05 4.59 -6.76
CA ASP A 92 -7.91 4.00 -5.74
C ASP A 92 -7.08 3.38 -4.60
N PRO A 93 -7.40 3.64 -3.32
CA PRO A 93 -6.68 3.07 -2.18
C PRO A 93 -6.63 1.54 -2.15
N SER A 94 -7.59 0.84 -2.75
CA SER A 94 -7.55 -0.64 -2.82
C SER A 94 -6.42 -1.17 -3.71
N GLN A 95 -5.74 -0.31 -4.46
CA GLN A 95 -4.56 -0.68 -5.24
C GLN A 95 -3.30 -0.81 -4.36
N MET A 96 -3.29 -0.25 -3.15
CA MET A 96 -2.10 -0.27 -2.28
C MET A 96 -1.58 -1.70 -2.03
N PRO A 97 -2.41 -2.71 -1.65
CA PRO A 97 -1.95 -4.08 -1.48
C PRO A 97 -1.33 -4.64 -2.76
N LYS A 98 -1.96 -4.43 -3.92
CA LYS A 98 -1.45 -4.91 -5.21
C LYS A 98 -0.04 -4.37 -5.52
N ILE A 99 0.24 -3.14 -5.11
CA ILE A 99 1.53 -2.48 -5.30
C ILE A 99 2.55 -2.92 -4.25
N SER A 100 2.14 -3.07 -2.99
CA SER A 100 3.04 -3.38 -1.87
C SER A 100 3.40 -4.85 -1.73
N GLU A 101 2.47 -5.76 -2.05
CA GLU A 101 2.61 -7.20 -1.82
C GLU A 101 3.86 -7.81 -2.46
N PRO A 102 4.23 -7.48 -3.72
CA PRO A 102 5.44 -8.02 -4.33
C PRO A 102 6.72 -7.68 -3.56
N PHE A 103 6.77 -6.50 -2.94
CA PHE A 103 7.93 -6.07 -2.16
C PHE A 103 7.94 -6.70 -0.75
N PHE A 104 6.77 -6.93 -0.14
CA PHE A 104 6.67 -7.67 1.11
C PHE A 104 7.14 -9.12 0.93
N LEU A 105 6.60 -9.82 -0.06
CA LEU A 105 6.90 -11.24 -0.30
C LEU A 105 8.29 -11.46 -0.90
N GLY A 106 8.74 -10.55 -1.77
CA GLY A 106 9.99 -10.73 -2.51
C GLY A 106 11.24 -10.37 -1.71
N VAL A 107 11.16 -9.36 -0.84
CA VAL A 107 12.35 -8.78 -0.19
C VAL A 107 12.13 -8.32 1.26
N ASP A 108 11.03 -8.73 1.89
CA ASP A 108 10.72 -8.38 3.29
C ASP A 108 10.82 -6.85 3.51
N ALA A 109 10.25 -6.08 2.57
CA ALA A 109 10.38 -4.64 2.59
C ALA A 109 9.48 -3.97 3.64
N LYS A 110 9.95 -2.86 4.22
CA LYS A 110 9.10 -1.91 4.93
C LYS A 110 8.60 -0.86 3.95
N ILE A 111 7.30 -0.61 3.97
CA ILE A 111 6.65 0.29 3.03
C ILE A 111 6.02 1.47 3.75
N HIS A 112 6.20 2.66 3.18
CA HIS A 112 5.56 3.88 3.64
C HIS A 112 4.91 4.60 2.46
N TYR A 113 3.62 4.95 2.62
CA TYR A 113 2.87 5.75 1.68
C TYR A 113 2.64 7.15 2.25
N SER A 114 2.88 8.18 1.45
CA SER A 114 2.61 9.57 1.84
C SER A 114 2.08 10.37 0.66
N PRO A 115 0.98 11.13 0.79
CA PRO A 115 0.59 12.11 -0.22
C PRO A 115 1.67 13.16 -0.41
N VAL A 116 1.91 13.57 -1.66
CA VAL A 116 2.88 14.62 -1.97
C VAL A 116 2.29 15.67 -2.89
N MET A 117 2.80 16.89 -2.77
CA MET A 117 2.38 18.04 -3.57
C MET A 117 3.57 18.54 -4.39
N ASN A 118 3.30 18.87 -5.65
CA ASN A 118 4.28 19.55 -6.49
C ASN A 118 4.26 21.07 -6.21
N ARG A 119 5.04 21.83 -6.97
CA ARG A 119 5.13 23.29 -6.80
C ARG A 119 3.77 23.99 -6.99
N GLU A 120 2.99 23.56 -7.99
CA GLU A 120 1.69 24.15 -8.31
C GLU A 120 0.67 23.85 -7.21
N ASP A 121 0.66 22.63 -6.69
CA ASP A 121 -0.21 22.19 -5.59
C ASP A 121 0.13 22.94 -4.30
N LEU A 122 1.41 23.10 -3.99
CA LEU A 122 1.88 23.90 -2.86
C LEU A 122 1.44 25.36 -3.00
N ALA A 123 1.63 25.98 -4.17
CA ALA A 123 1.23 27.38 -4.39
C ALA A 123 -0.28 27.59 -4.19
N LYS A 124 -1.12 26.66 -4.68
CA LYS A 124 -2.57 26.68 -4.45
C LYS A 124 -2.91 26.54 -2.96
N GLY A 125 -2.26 25.61 -2.26
CA GLY A 125 -2.46 25.39 -0.83
C GLY A 125 -2.10 26.63 0.00
N LEU A 126 -0.96 27.24 -0.29
CA LEU A 126 -0.50 28.46 0.40
C LEU A 126 -1.39 29.67 0.11
N ALA A 127 -1.87 29.83 -1.13
CA ALA A 127 -2.78 30.93 -1.49
C ALA A 127 -4.15 30.85 -0.78
N ALA A 128 -4.54 29.66 -0.33
CA ALA A 128 -5.77 29.44 0.43
C ALA A 128 -5.61 29.66 1.94
N LEU A 129 -4.38 29.84 2.43
CA LEU A 129 -4.14 30.20 3.83
C LEU A 129 -4.50 31.67 4.03
N GLU A 130 -5.36 31.96 5.00
CA GLU A 130 -5.56 33.35 5.42
C GLU A 130 -4.24 33.91 5.98
N PRO A 131 -3.92 35.19 5.73
CA PRO A 131 -2.77 35.83 6.35
C PRO A 131 -2.92 35.74 7.88
N GLN A 132 -1.99 35.04 8.53
CA GLN A 132 -1.85 35.06 9.98
C GLN A 132 -1.57 36.52 10.37
N LYS A 133 -2.56 37.20 10.94
CA LYS A 133 -2.50 38.59 11.38
C LYS A 133 -2.14 38.66 12.86
#